data_AF-A0A1H1VZP6-F1
#
_entry.id   AF-A0A1H1VZP6-F1
#
_cell.length_a   1.000
_cell.length_b   1.000
_cell.length_c   1.000
_cell.angle_alpha   90.00
_cell.angle_beta   90.00
_cell.angle_gamma   90.00
#
_symmetry.space_group_name_H-M   'P 1'
#
loop_
_entity.id
_entity.type
_entity.pdbx_description
1 polymer ?
#
loop_
_entity_poly.entity_id
_entity_poly.type
_entity_poly.pdbx_seq_one_letter_code
_entity_poly.pdbx_strand_id
1 'polypeptide(L)'
;MNSQRTQNIRTVSSRLNSFHSAMYFSETVGQEYAKHGLEPGVEGNLAARSAPLGRVNAGVVSAVYCNYSHSFIASQIPKLWDTVSPETMVQARFDAVAAFMAELFDSREDIALLTEAATELATAMQPVLANMDFSGRPLALATADALAGHEPNTAFEQLWAVATIVREFRGDGHVASLVTAGVPGIDALMLDVATGASFRPRAAQKTRGHTDEEWKSAQTRLAEAGLITVGADERGFDLPEITDAGRDLKEQVEQLTDGTVAAAWSALTDEEIEALVSPSRTLIKVLAQSGAFPSSIFAQPAKKTN
;
A
#
# COMPACT_ATOMS: atom_id res chain seq x y z
N MET A 1 15.98 -8.85 -17.52
CA MET A 1 15.13 -9.73 -16.67
C MET A 1 14.16 -10.47 -17.57
N ASN A 2 13.86 -11.73 -17.27
CA ASN A 2 12.82 -12.49 -17.98
C ASN A 2 11.48 -11.74 -17.80
N SER A 3 10.84 -11.30 -18.88
CA SER A 3 9.62 -10.47 -18.82
C SER A 3 8.49 -11.18 -18.07
N GLN A 4 8.40 -12.51 -18.19
CA GLN A 4 7.38 -13.30 -17.48
C GLN A 4 7.65 -13.35 -15.98
N ARG A 5 8.91 -13.53 -15.57
CA ARG A 5 9.31 -13.53 -14.14
C ARG A 5 8.94 -12.20 -13.48
N THR A 6 9.33 -11.09 -14.09
CA THR A 6 8.99 -9.74 -13.59
C THR A 6 7.49 -9.55 -13.50
N GLN A 7 6.73 -9.97 -14.51
CA GLN A 7 5.27 -9.87 -14.50
C GLN A 7 4.63 -10.70 -13.38
N ASN A 8 5.14 -11.92 -13.11
CA ASN A 8 4.65 -12.75 -12.01
C ASN A 8 4.97 -12.10 -10.66
N ILE A 9 6.18 -11.57 -10.46
CA ILE A 9 6.57 -10.83 -9.25
C ILE A 9 5.65 -9.62 -9.03
N ARG A 10 5.42 -8.80 -10.06
CA ARG A 10 4.48 -7.65 -10.00
C ARG A 10 3.08 -8.12 -9.60
N THR A 11 2.61 -9.22 -10.18
CA THR A 11 1.28 -9.79 -9.92
C THR A 11 1.14 -10.24 -8.46
N VAL A 12 2.09 -11.03 -7.95
CA VAL A 12 2.04 -11.53 -6.57
C VAL A 12 2.21 -10.37 -5.58
N SER A 13 3.15 -9.45 -5.83
CA SER A 13 3.36 -8.26 -4.99
C SER A 13 2.12 -7.37 -4.90
N SER A 14 1.42 -7.16 -6.02
CA SER A 14 0.17 -6.37 -6.06
C SER A 14 -0.95 -7.02 -5.23
N ARG A 15 -1.04 -8.35 -5.26
CA ARG A 15 -2.03 -9.09 -4.46
C ARG A 15 -1.67 -9.12 -2.99
N LEU A 16 -0.41 -9.33 -2.63
CA LEU A 16 0.04 -9.19 -1.23
C LEU A 16 -0.24 -7.78 -0.71
N ASN A 17 0.06 -6.74 -1.50
CA ASN A 17 -0.31 -5.37 -1.15
C ASN A 17 -1.82 -5.20 -0.95
N SER A 18 -2.65 -5.82 -1.79
CA SER A 18 -4.12 -5.79 -1.63
C SER A 18 -4.56 -6.49 -0.34
N PHE A 19 -3.98 -7.65 0.00
CA PHE A 19 -4.25 -8.36 1.24
C PHE A 19 -3.88 -7.54 2.48
N HIS A 20 -2.72 -6.89 2.45
CA HIS A 20 -2.27 -5.99 3.50
C HIS A 20 -3.15 -4.74 3.64
N SER A 21 -3.54 -4.11 2.52
CA SER A 21 -4.20 -2.80 2.51
C SER A 21 -5.72 -2.83 2.63
N ALA A 22 -6.36 -4.00 2.48
CA ALA A 22 -7.80 -4.18 2.61
C ALA A 22 -8.36 -3.69 3.96
N MET A 23 -7.53 -3.73 5.00
CA MET A 23 -7.91 -3.31 6.34
C MET A 23 -8.10 -1.78 6.48
N TYR A 24 -7.49 -0.96 5.61
CA TYR A 24 -7.43 0.50 5.80
C TYR A 24 -8.77 1.23 5.75
N PHE A 25 -9.78 0.59 5.16
CA PHE A 25 -11.12 1.15 4.99
C PHE A 25 -12.18 0.38 5.79
N SER A 26 -11.75 -0.56 6.65
CA SER A 26 -12.64 -1.35 7.48
C SER A 26 -13.16 -0.54 8.66
N GLU A 27 -14.48 -0.60 8.89
CA GLU A 27 -15.11 -0.04 10.08
C GLU A 27 -14.61 -0.72 11.36
N THR A 28 -14.42 -2.04 11.32
CA THR A 28 -13.90 -2.85 12.43
C THR A 28 -12.51 -2.41 12.85
N VAL A 29 -11.61 -2.18 11.89
CA VAL A 29 -10.28 -1.59 12.17
C VAL A 29 -10.40 -0.20 12.77
N GLY A 30 -11.31 0.63 12.25
CA GLY A 30 -11.60 1.94 12.80
C GLY A 30 -12.07 1.90 14.25
N GLN A 31 -12.94 0.95 14.61
CA GLN A 31 -13.43 0.74 15.97
C GLN A 31 -12.31 0.30 16.92
N GLU A 32 -11.40 -0.56 16.48
CA GLU A 32 -10.23 -0.97 17.27
C GLU A 32 -9.32 0.22 17.56
N TYR A 33 -9.03 1.06 16.57
CA TYR A 33 -8.23 2.28 16.78
C TYR A 33 -8.93 3.32 17.65
N ALA A 34 -10.26 3.43 17.57
CA ALA A 34 -11.05 4.35 18.40
C ALA A 34 -10.96 4.04 19.90
N LYS A 35 -10.71 2.78 20.29
CA LYS A 35 -10.44 2.41 21.70
C LYS A 35 -9.21 3.11 22.28
N HIS A 36 -8.31 3.58 21.41
CA HIS A 36 -7.09 4.32 21.76
C HIS A 36 -7.23 5.83 21.54
N GLY A 37 -8.45 6.34 21.34
CA GLY A 37 -8.72 7.77 21.21
C GLY A 37 -8.41 8.36 19.84
N LEU A 38 -8.25 7.53 18.81
CA LEU A 38 -8.00 7.96 17.44
C LEU A 38 -9.28 7.95 16.60
N GLU A 39 -9.42 8.94 15.72
CA GLU A 39 -10.50 8.91 14.74
C GLU A 39 -10.27 7.80 13.68
N PRO A 40 -11.33 7.08 13.27
CA PRO A 40 -11.25 6.11 12.18
C PRO A 40 -10.73 6.72 10.87
N GLY A 41 -10.06 5.89 10.05
CA GLY A 41 -9.58 6.29 8.74
C GLY A 41 -8.16 6.86 8.75
N VAL A 42 -7.95 8.06 8.20
CA VAL A 42 -6.60 8.59 7.93
C VAL A 42 -5.75 8.72 9.20
N GLU A 43 -6.35 9.18 10.30
CA GLU A 43 -5.67 9.38 11.58
C GLU A 43 -5.18 8.05 12.17
N GLY A 44 -6.09 7.09 12.39
CA GLY A 44 -5.74 5.75 12.86
C GLY A 44 -4.75 5.02 11.95
N ASN A 45 -4.92 5.11 10.62
CA ASN A 45 -3.99 4.47 9.67
C ASN A 45 -2.59 5.13 9.70
N LEU A 46 -2.53 6.45 9.84
CA LEU A 46 -1.25 7.17 9.95
C LEU A 46 -0.53 6.77 11.24
N ALA A 47 -1.24 6.66 12.37
CA ALA A 47 -0.68 6.20 13.63
C ALA A 47 -0.20 4.74 13.52
N ALA A 48 -1.08 3.81 13.10
CA ALA A 48 -0.79 2.38 13.01
C ALA A 48 0.40 2.04 12.10
N ARG A 49 0.52 2.73 10.97
CA ARG A 49 1.63 2.51 10.03
C ARG A 49 2.91 3.25 10.41
N SER A 50 2.83 4.32 11.22
CA SER A 50 4.02 5.07 11.66
C SER A 50 4.59 4.50 12.97
N ALA A 51 3.77 3.81 13.76
CA ALA A 51 4.14 3.28 15.06
C ALA A 51 5.42 2.41 15.06
N PRO A 52 5.71 1.56 14.06
CA PRO A 52 6.96 0.80 14.04
C PRO A 52 8.22 1.66 14.00
N LEU A 53 8.15 2.90 13.46
CA LEU A 53 9.27 3.84 13.46
C LEU A 53 9.56 4.44 14.86
N GLY A 54 8.68 4.21 15.83
CA GLY A 54 8.73 4.84 17.15
C GLY A 54 8.33 6.33 17.10
N ARG A 55 8.69 7.08 18.14
CA ARG A 55 8.32 8.50 18.31
C ARG A 55 9.23 9.44 17.51
N VAL A 56 9.30 9.22 16.20
CA VAL A 56 10.06 10.08 15.26
C VAL A 56 9.32 11.39 14.95
N ASN A 57 10.06 12.39 14.47
CA ASN A 57 9.48 13.65 14.05
C ASN A 57 8.69 13.53 12.73
N ALA A 58 7.86 14.55 12.43
CA ALA A 58 7.05 14.60 11.22
C ALA A 58 7.86 14.56 9.91
N GLY A 59 9.10 15.04 9.92
CA GLY A 59 9.99 15.01 8.75
C GLY A 59 10.35 13.59 8.33
N VAL A 60 10.66 12.72 9.30
CA VAL A 60 10.92 11.29 9.05
C VAL A 60 9.69 10.62 8.43
N VAL A 61 8.51 10.83 9.01
CA VAL A 61 7.25 10.24 8.51
C VAL A 61 6.92 10.75 7.11
N SER A 62 7.11 12.06 6.86
CA SER A 62 6.88 12.65 5.54
C SER A 62 7.80 12.05 4.48
N ALA A 63 9.08 11.83 4.82
CA ALA A 63 10.05 11.24 3.90
C ALA A 63 9.69 9.81 3.49
N VAL A 64 9.28 8.96 4.46
CA VAL A 64 8.95 7.57 4.16
C VAL A 64 7.59 7.42 3.44
N TYR A 65 6.65 8.33 3.65
CA TYR A 65 5.33 8.23 3.03
C TYR A 65 5.25 8.90 1.66
N CYS A 66 6.22 9.75 1.32
CA CYS A 66 6.50 10.39 0.02
C CYS A 66 5.35 11.22 -0.58
N ASN A 67 4.15 10.66 -0.72
CA ASN A 67 2.99 11.25 -1.39
C ASN A 67 2.06 12.07 -0.48
N TYR A 68 2.30 12.11 0.82
CA TYR A 68 1.57 12.99 1.75
C TYR A 68 2.16 14.39 1.76
N SER A 69 1.31 15.41 1.94
CA SER A 69 1.80 16.77 2.20
C SER A 69 2.55 16.81 3.53
N HIS A 70 3.74 17.42 3.53
CA HIS A 70 4.53 17.59 4.74
C HIS A 70 3.78 18.43 5.78
N SER A 71 3.08 19.49 5.36
CA SER A 71 2.31 20.35 6.26
C SER A 71 1.20 19.59 6.97
N PHE A 72 0.53 18.68 6.25
CA PHE A 72 -0.46 17.78 6.81
C PHE A 72 0.18 16.85 7.85
N ILE A 73 1.24 16.13 7.50
CA ILE A 73 1.93 15.22 8.44
C ILE A 73 2.44 15.97 9.69
N ALA A 74 3.00 17.16 9.52
CA ALA A 74 3.46 18.02 10.62
C ALA A 74 2.33 18.45 11.56
N SER A 75 1.10 18.58 11.05
CA SER A 75 -0.08 18.89 11.87
C SER A 75 -0.65 17.68 12.63
N GLN A 76 -0.33 16.46 12.20
CA GLN A 76 -0.92 15.21 12.71
C GLN A 76 0.01 14.47 13.68
N ILE A 77 1.25 14.21 13.29
CA ILE A 77 2.15 13.30 14.01
C ILE A 77 2.39 13.70 15.47
N PRO A 78 2.64 14.98 15.81
CA PRO A 78 2.79 15.36 17.22
C PRO A 78 1.54 15.04 18.05
N LYS A 79 0.34 15.33 17.53
CA LYS A 79 -0.94 15.10 18.22
C LYS A 79 -1.21 13.62 18.43
N LEU A 80 -0.93 12.79 17.41
CA LEU A 80 -1.07 11.34 17.49
C LEU A 80 -0.28 10.77 18.67
N TRP A 81 0.98 11.22 18.84
CA TRP A 81 1.86 10.77 19.90
C TRP A 81 1.64 11.43 21.26
N ASP A 82 0.74 12.41 21.35
CA ASP A 82 0.21 12.91 22.62
C ASP A 82 -1.03 12.09 23.06
N THR A 83 -1.72 11.45 22.12
CA THR A 83 -2.90 10.60 22.36
C THR A 83 -2.53 9.14 22.68
N VAL A 84 -1.64 8.53 21.88
CA VAL A 84 -1.26 7.11 22.01
C VAL A 84 0.25 6.93 21.82
N SER A 85 0.86 6.01 22.58
CA SER A 85 2.28 5.70 22.37
C SER A 85 2.47 4.80 21.13
N PRO A 86 3.63 4.87 20.45
CA PRO A 86 3.93 3.96 19.35
C PRO A 86 3.81 2.48 19.75
N GLU A 87 4.23 2.10 20.95
CA GLU A 87 4.18 0.72 21.45
C GLU A 87 2.74 0.24 21.62
N THR A 88 1.87 1.08 22.22
CA THR A 88 0.44 0.78 22.31
C THR A 88 -0.20 0.69 20.92
N MET A 89 0.21 1.56 19.99
CA MET A 89 -0.34 1.57 18.64
C MET A 89 0.10 0.36 17.80
N VAL A 90 1.32 -0.17 18.01
CA VAL A 90 1.75 -1.45 17.41
C VAL A 90 0.84 -2.58 17.88
N GLN A 91 0.56 -2.69 19.18
CA GLN A 91 -0.35 -3.71 19.70
C GLN A 91 -1.78 -3.53 19.18
N ALA A 92 -2.29 -2.30 19.18
CA ALA A 92 -3.62 -1.97 18.65
C ALA A 92 -3.77 -2.38 17.18
N ARG A 93 -2.69 -2.30 16.39
CA ARG A 93 -2.68 -2.77 15.01
C ARG A 93 -2.82 -4.29 14.91
N PHE A 94 -2.20 -5.05 15.80
CA PHE A 94 -2.38 -6.51 15.82
C PHE A 94 -3.80 -6.89 16.21
N ASP A 95 -4.37 -6.25 17.22
CA ASP A 95 -5.76 -6.47 17.63
C ASP A 95 -6.72 -6.13 16.49
N ALA A 96 -6.47 -5.02 15.77
CA ALA A 96 -7.23 -4.62 14.58
C ALA A 96 -7.13 -5.62 13.42
N VAL A 97 -5.95 -6.18 13.17
CA VAL A 97 -5.77 -7.22 12.14
C VAL A 97 -6.52 -8.49 12.54
N ALA A 98 -6.39 -8.95 13.78
CA ALA A 98 -7.09 -10.13 14.27
C ALA A 98 -8.62 -9.98 14.11
N ALA A 99 -9.17 -8.84 14.56
CA ALA A 99 -10.60 -8.55 14.41
C ALA A 99 -11.05 -8.51 12.95
N PHE A 100 -10.27 -7.86 12.08
CA PHE A 100 -10.57 -7.77 10.66
C PHE A 100 -10.52 -9.13 9.95
N MET A 101 -9.52 -9.97 10.27
CA MET A 101 -9.40 -11.30 9.68
C MET A 101 -10.51 -12.24 10.16
N ALA A 102 -10.87 -12.17 11.45
CA ALA A 102 -11.98 -12.95 12.00
C ALA A 102 -13.30 -12.60 11.29
N GLU A 103 -13.61 -11.30 11.14
CA GLU A 103 -14.80 -10.85 10.42
C GLU A 103 -14.83 -11.36 8.97
N LEU A 104 -13.67 -11.34 8.30
CA LEU A 104 -13.60 -11.67 6.88
C LEU A 104 -13.67 -13.17 6.61
N PHE A 105 -13.12 -14.00 7.50
CA PHE A 105 -12.85 -15.41 7.21
C PHE A 105 -13.59 -16.41 8.11
N ASP A 106 -13.85 -16.13 9.39
CA ASP A 106 -14.25 -17.16 10.37
C ASP A 106 -15.59 -17.85 10.05
N SER A 107 -16.54 -17.11 9.49
CA SER A 107 -17.88 -17.63 9.18
C SER A 107 -18.01 -18.21 7.77
N ARG A 108 -16.90 -18.35 7.02
CA ARG A 108 -16.95 -18.78 5.62
C ARG A 108 -16.97 -20.30 5.49
N GLU A 109 -17.85 -20.80 4.62
CA GLU A 109 -17.92 -22.24 4.31
C GLU A 109 -16.62 -22.77 3.66
N ASP A 110 -15.90 -21.93 2.92
CA ASP A 110 -14.64 -22.26 2.24
C ASP A 110 -13.38 -21.96 3.06
N ILE A 111 -13.50 -21.70 4.38
CA ILE A 111 -12.39 -21.29 5.25
C ILE A 111 -11.19 -22.26 5.23
N ALA A 112 -11.44 -23.58 5.12
CA ALA A 112 -10.36 -24.57 5.09
C ALA A 112 -9.45 -24.38 3.86
N LEU A 113 -10.04 -24.16 2.68
CA LEU A 113 -9.31 -23.88 1.44
C LEU A 113 -8.56 -22.54 1.51
N LEU A 114 -9.19 -21.53 2.13
CA LEU A 114 -8.58 -20.20 2.30
C LEU A 114 -7.40 -20.25 3.27
N THR A 115 -7.52 -21.05 4.34
CA THR A 115 -6.45 -21.29 5.32
C THR A 115 -5.25 -21.98 4.68
N GLU A 116 -5.48 -22.99 3.84
CA GLU A 116 -4.44 -23.67 3.06
C GLU A 116 -3.73 -22.67 2.14
N ALA A 117 -4.48 -21.89 1.34
CA ALA A 117 -3.91 -20.90 0.44
C ALA A 117 -3.10 -19.82 1.18
N ALA A 118 -3.56 -19.38 2.35
CA ALA A 118 -2.83 -18.41 3.18
C ALA A 118 -1.53 -19.00 3.75
N THR A 119 -1.59 -20.23 4.24
CA THR A 119 -0.43 -20.96 4.76
C THR A 119 0.62 -21.22 3.67
N GLU A 120 0.18 -21.65 2.48
CA GLU A 120 1.04 -21.87 1.32
C GLU A 120 1.79 -20.60 0.94
N LEU A 121 1.09 -19.47 0.77
CA LEU A 121 1.72 -18.20 0.45
C LEU A 121 2.68 -17.72 1.53
N ALA A 122 2.27 -17.77 2.81
CA ALA A 122 3.11 -17.31 3.90
C ALA A 122 4.40 -18.15 4.00
N THR A 123 4.31 -19.46 3.78
CA THR A 123 5.45 -20.39 3.80
C THR A 123 6.37 -20.17 2.60
N ALA A 124 5.81 -20.10 1.40
CA ALA A 124 6.59 -19.97 0.17
C ALA A 124 7.31 -18.61 0.05
N MET A 125 6.84 -17.59 0.78
CA MET A 125 7.50 -16.27 0.84
C MET A 125 8.65 -16.21 1.86
N GLN A 126 8.83 -17.20 2.75
CA GLN A 126 9.90 -17.17 3.75
C GLN A 126 11.32 -17.06 3.15
N PRO A 127 11.68 -17.79 2.07
CA PRO A 127 12.98 -17.61 1.42
C PRO A 127 13.19 -16.19 0.87
N VAL A 128 12.13 -15.56 0.37
CA VAL A 128 12.18 -14.17 -0.12
C VAL A 128 12.43 -13.20 1.03
N LEU A 129 11.72 -13.36 2.15
CA LEU A 129 11.91 -12.55 3.36
C LEU A 129 13.34 -12.67 3.91
N ALA A 130 13.85 -13.91 4.01
CA ALA A 130 15.20 -14.18 4.49
C ALA A 130 16.29 -13.57 3.60
N ASN A 131 15.98 -13.32 2.33
CA ASN A 131 16.90 -12.77 1.33
C ASN A 131 16.72 -11.24 1.11
N MET A 132 15.91 -10.57 1.93
CA MET A 132 15.73 -9.11 1.87
C MET A 132 16.93 -8.36 2.46
N ASP A 133 17.52 -7.47 1.66
CA ASP A 133 18.46 -6.46 2.16
C ASP A 133 17.71 -5.17 2.51
N PHE A 134 17.57 -4.94 3.81
CA PHE A 134 16.86 -3.78 4.37
C PHE A 134 17.67 -2.47 4.34
N SER A 135 18.87 -2.46 3.77
CA SER A 135 19.68 -1.25 3.63
C SER A 135 18.90 -0.16 2.88
N GLY A 136 18.72 1.00 3.54
CA GLY A 136 17.94 2.11 2.99
C GLY A 136 16.42 1.88 2.97
N ARG A 137 15.90 0.90 3.73
CA ARG A 137 14.47 0.56 3.84
C ARG A 137 13.93 0.85 5.25
N PRO A 138 13.84 2.14 5.65
CA PRO A 138 13.53 2.50 7.03
C PRO A 138 12.16 2.01 7.49
N LEU A 139 11.12 2.13 6.65
CA LEU A 139 9.77 1.71 7.03
C LEU A 139 9.66 0.19 7.02
N ALA A 140 10.26 -0.47 6.02
CA ALA A 140 10.24 -1.92 5.94
C ALA A 140 10.96 -2.59 7.12
N LEU A 141 12.15 -2.12 7.48
CA LEU A 141 12.93 -2.70 8.57
C LEU A 141 12.25 -2.47 9.91
N ALA A 142 11.82 -1.23 10.19
CA ALA A 142 11.10 -0.93 11.41
C ALA A 142 9.83 -1.78 11.57
N THR A 143 9.11 -1.99 10.46
CA THR A 143 7.91 -2.85 10.44
C THR A 143 8.26 -4.33 10.64
N ALA A 144 9.34 -4.82 10.03
CA ALA A 144 9.81 -6.19 10.23
C ALA A 144 10.22 -6.44 11.68
N ASP A 145 10.93 -5.51 12.32
CA ASP A 145 11.32 -5.60 13.73
C ASP A 145 10.10 -5.64 14.66
N ALA A 146 9.10 -4.78 14.41
CA ALA A 146 7.85 -4.78 15.18
C ALA A 146 7.07 -6.10 15.04
N LEU A 147 7.07 -6.69 13.83
CA LEU A 147 6.40 -7.97 13.56
C LEU A 147 7.14 -9.17 14.13
N ALA A 148 8.48 -9.13 14.21
CA ALA A 148 9.27 -10.21 14.79
C ALA A 148 8.98 -10.46 16.27
N GLY A 149 8.45 -9.45 16.98
CA GLY A 149 8.01 -9.56 18.37
C GLY A 149 6.58 -10.07 18.58
N HIS A 150 5.85 -10.39 17.50
CA HIS A 150 4.44 -10.77 17.55
C HIS A 150 4.23 -12.16 16.92
N GLU A 151 3.59 -13.05 17.67
CA GLU A 151 3.21 -14.40 17.21
C GLU A 151 1.78 -14.36 16.64
N PRO A 152 1.58 -14.60 15.34
CA PRO A 152 0.25 -14.63 14.72
C PRO A 152 -0.59 -15.81 15.22
N ASN A 153 -1.89 -15.58 15.46
CA ASN A 153 -2.78 -16.64 15.95
C ASN A 153 -3.39 -17.49 14.82
N THR A 154 -3.47 -16.93 13.62
CA THR A 154 -4.13 -17.53 12.45
C THR A 154 -3.25 -17.49 11.21
N ALA A 155 -3.53 -18.35 10.24
CA ALA A 155 -2.85 -18.32 8.93
C ALA A 155 -3.05 -16.98 8.19
N PHE A 156 -4.17 -16.30 8.43
CA PHE A 156 -4.48 -15.00 7.82
C PHE A 156 -3.67 -13.87 8.46
N GLU A 157 -3.51 -13.86 9.79
CA GLU A 157 -2.60 -12.93 10.48
C GLU A 157 -1.15 -13.16 10.04
N GLN A 158 -0.71 -14.43 9.92
CA GLN A 158 0.63 -14.77 9.45
C GLN A 158 0.86 -14.27 8.01
N LEU A 159 -0.10 -14.49 7.12
CA LEU A 159 -0.01 -13.96 5.76
C LEU A 159 -0.01 -12.43 5.74
N TRP A 160 -0.79 -11.78 6.61
CA TRP A 160 -0.78 -10.32 6.70
C TRP A 160 0.57 -9.77 7.15
N ALA A 161 1.24 -10.42 8.11
CA ALA A 161 2.58 -10.05 8.53
C ALA A 161 3.57 -10.12 7.35
N VAL A 162 3.57 -11.24 6.61
CA VAL A 162 4.39 -11.44 5.41
C VAL A 162 4.08 -10.38 4.34
N ALA A 163 2.79 -10.20 4.03
CA ALA A 163 2.33 -9.24 3.04
C ALA A 163 2.73 -7.80 3.39
N THR A 164 2.68 -7.46 4.69
CA THR A 164 3.10 -6.16 5.22
C THR A 164 4.59 -5.93 4.97
N ILE A 165 5.47 -6.87 5.35
CA ILE A 165 6.91 -6.72 5.14
C ILE A 165 7.24 -6.61 3.66
N VAL A 166 6.70 -7.49 2.81
CA VAL A 166 6.93 -7.48 1.36
C VAL A 166 6.48 -6.16 0.73
N ARG A 167 5.32 -5.64 1.17
CA ARG A 167 4.78 -4.37 0.70
C ARG A 167 5.60 -3.17 1.15
N GLU A 168 6.05 -3.13 2.41
CA GLU A 168 6.88 -2.01 2.87
C GLU A 168 8.26 -2.06 2.21
N PHE A 169 8.83 -3.26 2.05
CA PHE A 169 10.10 -3.46 1.36
C PHE A 169 10.03 -2.92 -0.08
N ARG A 170 9.03 -3.32 -0.86
CA ARG A 170 8.81 -2.77 -2.20
C ARG A 170 8.49 -1.27 -2.16
N GLY A 171 7.74 -0.82 -1.16
CA GLY A 171 7.36 0.58 -0.96
C GLY A 171 8.56 1.51 -0.81
N ASP A 172 9.49 1.20 0.09
CA ASP A 172 10.72 1.99 0.26
C ASP A 172 11.57 1.99 -1.03
N GLY A 173 11.56 0.88 -1.77
CA GLY A 173 12.22 0.77 -3.07
C GLY A 173 11.57 1.64 -4.16
N HIS A 174 10.25 1.73 -4.13
CA HIS A 174 9.49 2.61 -5.00
C HIS A 174 9.79 4.08 -4.69
N VAL A 175 9.90 4.46 -3.41
CA VAL A 175 10.32 5.80 -3.00
C VAL A 175 11.73 6.10 -3.51
N ALA A 176 12.69 5.19 -3.35
CA ALA A 176 14.04 5.34 -3.90
C ALA A 176 14.04 5.47 -5.44
N SER A 177 13.16 4.74 -6.12
CA SER A 177 12.99 4.80 -7.58
C SER A 177 12.42 6.13 -8.04
N LEU A 178 11.44 6.69 -7.32
CA LEU A 178 10.88 8.02 -7.57
C LEU A 178 11.95 9.11 -7.41
N VAL A 179 12.76 9.04 -6.34
CA VAL A 179 13.89 9.94 -6.13
C VAL A 179 14.90 9.84 -7.28
N THR A 180 15.23 8.62 -7.70
CA THR A 180 16.16 8.38 -8.81
C THR A 180 15.64 8.94 -10.14
N ALA A 181 14.34 8.81 -10.40
CA ALA A 181 13.68 9.35 -11.58
C ALA A 181 13.38 10.86 -11.48
N GLY A 182 13.68 11.50 -10.35
CA GLY A 182 13.40 12.91 -10.13
C GLY A 182 11.90 13.25 -10.06
N VAL A 183 11.05 12.30 -9.64
CA VAL A 183 9.59 12.47 -9.54
C VAL A 183 9.19 12.79 -8.09
N PRO A 184 8.74 14.02 -7.79
CA PRO A 184 8.26 14.39 -6.46
C PRO A 184 6.99 13.61 -6.06
N GLY A 185 6.75 13.47 -4.76
CA GLY A 185 5.64 12.65 -4.27
C GLY A 185 4.22 13.07 -4.69
N ILE A 186 3.95 14.38 -4.78
CA ILE A 186 2.66 14.87 -5.29
C ILE A 186 2.49 14.59 -6.79
N ASP A 187 3.59 14.67 -7.55
CA ASP A 187 3.57 14.39 -8.99
C ASP A 187 3.39 12.89 -9.23
N ALA A 188 4.03 12.03 -8.41
CA ALA A 188 3.81 10.59 -8.42
C ALA A 188 2.35 10.22 -8.11
N LEU A 189 1.75 10.86 -7.10
CA LEU A 189 0.33 10.70 -6.76
C LEU A 189 -0.57 11.12 -7.93
N MET A 190 -0.29 12.28 -8.54
CA MET A 190 -1.07 12.80 -9.67
C MET A 190 -0.98 11.88 -10.89
N LEU A 191 0.21 11.39 -11.23
CA LEU A 191 0.42 10.42 -12.31
C LEU A 191 -0.37 9.13 -12.05
N ASP A 192 -0.45 8.68 -10.81
CA ASP A 192 -1.25 7.51 -10.43
C ASP A 192 -2.75 7.75 -10.55
N VAL A 193 -3.23 8.89 -10.06
CA VAL A 193 -4.63 9.33 -10.22
C VAL A 193 -5.01 9.45 -11.70
N ALA A 194 -4.13 10.00 -12.52
CA ALA A 194 -4.35 10.22 -13.95
C ALA A 194 -4.50 8.90 -14.75
N THR A 195 -4.12 7.75 -14.17
CA THR A 195 -4.39 6.44 -14.81
C THR A 195 -5.88 6.08 -14.83
N GLY A 196 -6.69 6.68 -13.96
CA GLY A 196 -8.09 6.30 -13.77
C GLY A 196 -8.29 4.91 -13.14
N ALA A 197 -7.22 4.25 -12.68
CA ALA A 197 -7.27 2.91 -12.10
C ALA A 197 -6.92 2.87 -10.59
N SER A 198 -6.69 4.04 -9.98
CA SER A 198 -6.27 4.20 -8.57
C SER A 198 -7.26 5.10 -7.82
N PHE A 199 -6.78 5.97 -6.93
CA PHE A 199 -7.60 6.94 -6.21
C PHE A 199 -8.36 7.87 -7.16
N ARG A 200 -9.58 8.24 -6.77
CA ARG A 200 -10.27 9.39 -7.36
C ARG A 200 -9.53 10.70 -7.00
N PRO A 201 -9.47 11.70 -7.90
CA PRO A 201 -8.67 12.91 -7.69
C PRO A 201 -8.92 13.60 -6.34
N ARG A 202 -10.19 13.90 -6.03
CA ARG A 202 -10.56 14.59 -4.77
C ARG A 202 -10.30 13.74 -3.52
N ALA A 203 -10.44 12.42 -3.64
CA ALA A 203 -10.14 11.50 -2.54
C ALA A 203 -8.62 11.46 -2.26
N ALA A 204 -7.80 11.32 -3.30
CA ALA A 204 -6.34 11.39 -3.20
C ALA A 204 -5.89 12.70 -2.55
N GLN A 205 -6.33 13.84 -3.09
CA GLN A 205 -5.97 15.16 -2.56
C GLN A 205 -6.29 15.29 -1.07
N LYS A 206 -7.55 15.01 -0.68
CA LYS A 206 -8.03 15.18 0.69
C LYS A 206 -7.34 14.22 1.67
N THR A 207 -7.19 12.95 1.31
CA THR A 207 -6.61 11.94 2.20
C THR A 207 -5.09 12.07 2.37
N ARG A 208 -4.41 12.71 1.42
CA ARG A 208 -2.97 13.02 1.49
C ARG A 208 -2.66 14.42 2.00
N GLY A 209 -3.71 15.23 2.23
CA GLY A 209 -3.61 16.55 2.85
C GLY A 209 -3.00 17.62 1.96
N HIS A 210 -3.09 17.48 0.63
CA HIS A 210 -2.64 18.51 -0.30
C HIS A 210 -3.69 19.61 -0.43
N THR A 211 -3.23 20.86 -0.43
CA THR A 211 -4.06 22.04 -0.69
C THR A 211 -4.52 22.09 -2.15
N ASP A 212 -5.51 22.94 -2.45
CA ASP A 212 -5.96 23.17 -3.82
C ASP A 212 -4.84 23.79 -4.69
N GLU A 213 -4.02 24.65 -4.11
CA GLU A 213 -2.88 25.28 -4.79
C GLU A 213 -1.78 24.28 -5.12
N GLU A 214 -1.37 23.42 -4.16
CA GLU A 214 -0.39 22.36 -4.41
C GLU A 214 -0.89 21.40 -5.50
N TRP A 215 -2.16 20.99 -5.42
CA TRP A 215 -2.79 20.10 -6.38
C TRP A 215 -2.82 20.71 -7.78
N LYS A 216 -3.26 21.97 -7.91
CA LYS A 216 -3.32 22.66 -9.21
C LYS A 216 -1.92 22.87 -9.78
N SER A 217 -0.95 23.21 -8.94
CA SER A 217 0.45 23.38 -9.34
C SER A 217 1.02 22.08 -9.90
N ALA A 218 0.75 20.93 -9.28
CA ALA A 218 1.16 19.63 -9.79
C ALA A 218 0.49 19.28 -11.13
N GLN A 219 -0.81 19.56 -11.27
CA GLN A 219 -1.50 19.39 -12.56
C GLN A 219 -0.86 20.23 -13.67
N THR A 220 -0.65 21.52 -13.41
CA THR A 220 -0.06 22.44 -14.40
C THR A 220 1.34 21.97 -14.82
N ARG A 221 2.22 21.66 -13.87
CA ARG A 221 3.58 21.18 -14.18
C ARG A 221 3.57 19.90 -15.03
N LEU A 222 2.75 18.91 -14.66
CA LEU A 222 2.69 17.64 -15.38
C LEU A 222 2.03 17.79 -16.76
N ALA A 223 1.06 18.69 -16.91
CA ALA A 223 0.44 19.01 -18.20
C ALA A 223 1.41 19.75 -19.13
N GLU A 224 2.15 20.74 -18.61
CA GLU A 224 3.21 21.44 -19.35
C GLU A 224 4.34 20.49 -19.77
N ALA A 225 4.64 19.48 -18.97
CA ALA A 225 5.57 18.40 -19.31
C ALA A 225 4.99 17.36 -20.29
N GLY A 226 3.70 17.47 -20.67
CA GLY A 226 3.03 16.55 -21.57
C GLY A 226 2.77 15.15 -20.98
N LEU A 227 2.86 14.99 -19.65
CA LEU A 227 2.70 13.70 -18.97
C LEU A 227 1.22 13.39 -18.63
N ILE A 228 0.39 14.43 -18.54
CA ILE A 228 -1.06 14.31 -18.37
C ILE A 228 -1.77 15.32 -19.27
N THR A 229 -3.04 15.06 -19.57
CA THR A 229 -4.03 16.07 -19.97
C THR A 229 -4.94 16.36 -18.77
N VAL A 230 -5.61 17.50 -18.77
CA VAL A 230 -6.61 17.84 -17.74
C VAL A 230 -7.92 18.16 -18.45
N GLY A 231 -8.86 17.23 -18.36
CA GLY A 231 -10.25 17.43 -18.76
C GLY A 231 -11.12 17.84 -17.58
N ALA A 232 -12.44 17.69 -17.74
CA ALA A 232 -13.40 17.83 -16.66
C ALA A 232 -14.27 16.58 -16.55
N ASP A 233 -14.62 16.19 -15.33
CA ASP A 233 -15.63 15.15 -15.11
C ASP A 233 -17.05 15.66 -15.42
N GLU A 234 -18.05 14.77 -15.35
CA GLU A 234 -19.46 15.11 -15.60
C GLU A 234 -20.02 16.24 -14.71
N ARG A 235 -19.33 16.54 -13.60
CA ARG A 235 -19.70 17.57 -12.63
C ARG A 235 -18.88 18.84 -12.78
N GLY A 236 -17.99 18.90 -13.77
CA GLY A 236 -17.15 20.05 -14.07
C GLY A 236 -15.88 20.15 -13.23
N PHE A 237 -15.48 19.10 -12.50
CA PHE A 237 -14.23 19.10 -11.74
C PHE A 237 -13.05 18.63 -12.60
N ASP A 238 -11.88 19.22 -12.40
CA ASP A 238 -10.64 18.83 -13.08
C ASP A 238 -10.39 17.31 -12.98
N LEU A 239 -10.29 16.66 -14.14
CA LEU A 239 -10.05 15.24 -14.29
C LEU A 239 -8.74 15.04 -15.07
N PRO A 240 -7.63 14.69 -14.39
CA PRO A 240 -6.38 14.41 -15.07
C PRO A 240 -6.45 13.05 -15.78
N GLU A 241 -5.91 12.97 -16.98
CA GLU A 241 -5.77 11.73 -17.76
C GLU A 241 -4.31 11.55 -18.17
N ILE A 242 -3.78 10.35 -17.99
CA ILE A 242 -2.36 10.08 -18.27
C ILE A 242 -2.13 9.94 -19.78
N THR A 243 -1.09 10.63 -20.28
CA THR A 243 -0.63 10.49 -21.67
C THR A 243 0.25 9.26 -21.84
N ASP A 244 0.66 8.97 -23.08
CA ASP A 244 1.62 7.91 -23.34
C ASP A 244 3.00 8.23 -22.73
N ALA A 245 3.44 9.49 -22.80
CA ALA A 245 4.66 9.93 -22.11
C ALA A 245 4.58 9.77 -20.59
N GLY A 246 3.40 10.04 -20.00
CA GLY A 246 3.15 9.77 -18.58
C GLY A 246 3.20 8.28 -18.23
N ARG A 247 2.63 7.43 -19.09
CA ARG A 247 2.70 5.97 -18.95
C ARG A 247 4.14 5.47 -19.04
N ASP A 248 4.92 5.98 -19.98
CA ASP A 248 6.33 5.63 -20.16
C ASP A 248 7.16 6.01 -18.93
N LEU A 249 6.95 7.21 -18.36
CA LEU A 249 7.62 7.61 -17.13
C LEU A 249 7.24 6.70 -15.94
N LYS A 250 5.95 6.36 -15.78
CA LYS A 250 5.53 5.41 -14.74
C LYS A 250 6.18 4.05 -14.93
N GLU A 251 6.22 3.52 -16.15
CA GLU A 251 6.86 2.23 -16.42
C GLU A 251 8.37 2.27 -16.16
N GLN A 252 9.06 3.38 -16.46
CA GLN A 252 10.47 3.56 -16.07
C GLN A 252 10.66 3.49 -14.55
N VAL A 253 9.80 4.15 -13.77
CA VAL A 253 9.83 4.07 -12.30
C VAL A 253 9.53 2.64 -11.82
N GLU A 254 8.58 1.95 -12.43
CA GLU A 254 8.27 0.55 -12.07
C GLU A 254 9.42 -0.40 -12.40
N GLN A 255 10.14 -0.21 -13.50
CA GLN A 255 11.33 -0.99 -13.84
C GLN A 255 12.46 -0.80 -12.81
N LEU A 256 12.69 0.44 -12.38
CA LEU A 256 13.61 0.73 -11.28
C LEU A 256 13.14 0.03 -10.00
N THR A 257 11.85 0.13 -9.68
CA THR A 257 11.23 -0.47 -8.49
C THR A 257 11.40 -1.99 -8.49
N ASP A 258 11.20 -2.65 -9.63
CA ASP A 258 11.39 -4.09 -9.78
C ASP A 258 12.85 -4.49 -9.56
N GLY A 259 13.79 -3.67 -10.06
CA GLY A 259 15.21 -3.84 -9.77
C GLY A 259 15.52 -3.82 -8.28
N THR A 260 14.80 -3.01 -7.50
CA THR A 260 15.01 -2.91 -6.04
C THR A 260 14.55 -4.14 -5.25
N VAL A 261 13.75 -5.03 -5.86
CA VAL A 261 13.25 -6.25 -5.19
C VAL A 261 13.76 -7.54 -5.84
N ALA A 262 14.35 -7.47 -7.03
CA ALA A 262 14.78 -8.61 -7.81
C ALA A 262 15.71 -9.56 -7.05
N ALA A 263 16.63 -9.01 -6.24
CA ALA A 263 17.54 -9.80 -5.41
C ALA A 263 16.78 -10.65 -4.38
N ALA A 264 15.87 -10.06 -3.59
CA ALA A 264 15.08 -10.81 -2.61
C ALA A 264 14.30 -11.96 -3.29
N TRP A 265 13.65 -11.67 -4.41
CA TRP A 265 12.89 -12.66 -5.18
C TRP A 265 13.76 -13.72 -5.87
N SER A 266 15.08 -13.55 -5.98
CA SER A 266 15.96 -14.57 -6.58
C SER A 266 16.07 -15.84 -5.73
N ALA A 267 15.54 -15.83 -4.51
CA ALA A 267 15.44 -17.01 -3.66
C ALA A 267 14.45 -18.06 -4.19
N LEU A 268 13.58 -17.70 -5.15
CA LEU A 268 12.59 -18.59 -5.76
C LEU A 268 12.86 -18.81 -7.26
N THR A 269 12.54 -20.00 -7.78
CA THR A 269 12.56 -20.28 -9.24
C THR A 269 11.41 -19.59 -9.98
N ASP A 270 11.42 -19.62 -11.31
CA ASP A 270 10.33 -19.06 -12.12
C ASP A 270 9.01 -19.83 -11.88
N GLU A 271 9.10 -21.15 -11.74
CA GLU A 271 7.97 -22.05 -11.46
C GLU A 271 7.40 -21.83 -10.07
N GLU A 272 8.25 -21.64 -9.06
CA GLU A 272 7.82 -21.33 -7.69
C GLU A 272 7.06 -20.01 -7.64
N ILE A 273 7.55 -18.96 -8.30
CA ILE A 273 6.85 -17.66 -8.36
C ILE A 273 5.53 -17.78 -9.12
N GLU A 274 5.48 -18.54 -10.22
CA GLU A 274 4.25 -18.78 -10.97
C GLU A 274 3.21 -19.52 -10.12
N ALA A 275 3.63 -20.51 -9.33
CA ALA A 275 2.75 -21.26 -8.44
C ALA A 275 2.00 -20.36 -7.44
N LEU A 276 2.62 -19.28 -6.94
CA LEU A 276 2.01 -18.31 -6.02
C LEU A 276 0.82 -17.54 -6.63
N VAL A 277 0.70 -17.50 -7.96
CA VAL A 277 -0.36 -16.76 -8.65
C VAL A 277 -1.74 -17.39 -8.38
N SER A 278 -1.85 -18.70 -8.21
CA SER A 278 -3.16 -19.32 -7.93
C SER A 278 -3.68 -19.04 -6.52
N PRO A 279 -2.96 -19.39 -5.43
CA PRO A 279 -3.43 -19.18 -4.06
C PRO A 279 -3.65 -17.69 -3.75
N SER A 280 -2.79 -16.79 -4.25
CA SER A 280 -3.00 -15.34 -4.10
C SER A 280 -4.29 -14.87 -4.76
N ARG A 281 -4.69 -15.44 -5.90
CA ARG A 281 -5.95 -15.10 -6.56
C ARG A 281 -7.16 -15.55 -5.72
N THR A 282 -7.08 -16.70 -5.08
CA THR A 282 -8.15 -17.25 -4.24
C THR A 282 -8.49 -16.29 -3.10
N LEU A 283 -7.50 -15.78 -2.39
CA LEU A 283 -7.70 -14.85 -1.27
C LEU A 283 -8.21 -13.47 -1.72
N ILE A 284 -7.70 -12.93 -2.82
CA ILE A 284 -8.14 -11.63 -3.34
C ILE A 284 -9.61 -11.61 -3.77
N LYS A 285 -10.16 -12.75 -4.19
CA LYS A 285 -11.60 -12.85 -4.48
C LYS A 285 -12.46 -12.54 -3.25
N VAL A 286 -12.02 -12.98 -2.07
CA VAL A 286 -12.72 -12.70 -0.81
C VAL A 286 -12.71 -11.21 -0.52
N LEU A 287 -11.55 -10.55 -0.66
CA LEU A 287 -11.44 -9.09 -0.47
C LEU A 287 -12.33 -8.32 -1.43
N ALA A 288 -12.35 -8.71 -2.72
CA ALA A 288 -13.22 -8.08 -3.71
C ALA A 288 -14.71 -8.24 -3.38
N GLN A 289 -15.12 -9.41 -2.88
CA GLN A 289 -16.51 -9.67 -2.48
C GLN A 289 -16.92 -8.93 -1.20
N SER A 290 -15.98 -8.69 -0.28
CA SER A 290 -16.23 -7.96 0.96
C SER A 290 -16.43 -6.45 0.77
N GLY A 291 -16.07 -5.91 -0.40
CA GLY A 291 -16.11 -4.46 -0.62
C GLY A 291 -14.98 -3.70 0.08
N ALA A 292 -13.88 -4.37 0.45
CA ALA A 292 -12.73 -3.79 1.17
C ALA A 292 -12.10 -2.55 0.49
N PHE A 293 -12.39 -2.30 -0.78
CA PHE A 293 -11.95 -1.13 -1.53
C PHE A 293 -13.15 -0.28 -1.99
N PRO A 294 -13.53 0.77 -1.24
CA PRO A 294 -14.73 1.57 -1.53
C PRO A 294 -14.63 2.33 -2.85
N SER A 295 -15.69 2.28 -3.66
CA SER A 295 -15.78 2.97 -4.97
C SER A 295 -15.87 4.50 -4.86
N SER A 296 -16.09 5.03 -3.66
CA SER A 296 -16.02 6.45 -3.33
C SER A 296 -14.58 6.96 -3.23
N ILE A 297 -13.63 6.07 -2.96
CA ILE A 297 -12.20 6.39 -2.79
C ILE A 297 -11.41 5.98 -4.03
N PHE A 298 -11.67 4.79 -4.56
CA PHE A 298 -11.00 4.25 -5.73
C PHE A 298 -11.86 4.33 -6.99
N ALA A 299 -11.21 4.61 -8.11
CA ALA A 299 -11.77 4.44 -9.42
C ALA A 299 -11.95 2.94 -9.70
N GLN A 300 -13.02 2.61 -10.42
CA GLN A 300 -13.23 1.24 -10.90
C GLN A 300 -12.59 1.14 -12.29
N PRO A 301 -11.80 0.09 -12.57
CA PRO A 301 -11.29 -0.14 -13.91
C PRO A 301 -12.46 -0.13 -14.89
N ALA A 302 -12.28 0.49 -16.06
CA ALA A 302 -13.27 0.40 -17.13
C ALA A 302 -13.59 -1.10 -17.35
N LYS A 303 -14.88 -1.46 -17.30
CA LYS A 303 -15.30 -2.82 -17.66
C LYS A 303 -14.76 -3.07 -19.06
N LYS A 304 -13.91 -4.09 -19.24
CA LYS A 304 -13.56 -4.56 -20.59
C LYS A 304 -14.88 -4.88 -21.27
N THR A 305 -15.25 -4.08 -22.27
CA THR A 305 -16.33 -4.43 -23.18
C THR A 305 -15.88 -5.70 -23.90
N ASN A 306 -16.60 -6.79 -23.64
CA ASN A 306 -16.42 -8.06 -24.35
C ASN A 306 -16.64 -7.88 -25.85
#